data_AF-K5ZCL4-F1
#
_entry.id   AF-K5ZCL4-F1
#
_cell.length_a   1.000
_cell.length_b   1.000
_cell.length_c   1.000
_cell.angle_alpha   90.00
_cell.angle_beta   90.00
_cell.angle_gamma   90.00
#
_symmetry.space_group_name_H-M   'P 1'
#
loop_
_entity.id
_entity.type
_entity.pdbx_description
1 polymer ?
#
loop_
_entity_poly.entity_id
_entity_poly.type
_entity_poly.pdbx_seq_one_letter_code
_entity_poly.pdbx_strand_id
1 'polypeptide(L)'
;MLDGNPLTFFMPKENNVTLTFDLGKETEIKKILVIPRNDDNFIELGDCYELFYQNGPDGWKSLGQQIANSKELYFTVPHGAIFWLRNLTKGQEEQIFFIKEGKQVFSCDINFSKENAS
;
A
#
# COMPACT_ATOMS: atom_id res chain seq x y z
N MET A 1 15.28 -11.44 -2.00
CA MET A 1 15.75 -12.56 -1.16
C MET A 1 14.82 -13.74 -1.36
N LEU A 2 15.20 -14.95 -0.90
CA LEU A 2 14.36 -16.15 -0.92
C LEU A 2 13.95 -16.53 0.52
N ASP A 3 13.50 -15.55 1.29
CA ASP A 3 13.11 -15.71 2.69
C ASP A 3 11.60 -15.97 2.86
N GLY A 4 10.85 -16.04 1.75
CA GLY A 4 9.40 -16.21 1.75
C GLY A 4 8.63 -14.97 2.22
N ASN A 5 9.32 -13.85 2.47
CA ASN A 5 8.69 -12.59 2.84
C ASN A 5 8.49 -11.73 1.57
N PRO A 6 7.23 -11.45 1.16
CA PRO A 6 6.96 -10.65 -0.03
C PRO A 6 7.45 -9.20 0.09
N LEU A 7 7.69 -8.71 1.31
CA LEU A 7 8.26 -7.39 1.58
C LEU A 7 9.77 -7.31 1.37
N THR A 8 10.46 -8.46 1.29
CA THR A 8 11.90 -8.49 1.05
C THR A 8 12.21 -8.56 -0.44
N PHE A 9 12.61 -7.43 -1.03
CA PHE A 9 12.85 -7.35 -2.47
C PHE A 9 14.34 -7.26 -2.85
N PHE A 10 14.63 -7.58 -4.11
CA PHE A 10 15.91 -7.29 -4.75
C PHE A 10 15.73 -6.08 -5.66
N MET A 11 16.60 -5.08 -5.56
CA MET A 11 16.58 -3.89 -6.41
C MET A 11 17.96 -3.68 -7.03
N PRO A 12 18.14 -3.95 -8.33
CA PRO A 12 19.41 -3.69 -9.00
C PRO A 12 19.64 -2.18 -9.15
N LYS A 13 20.91 -1.76 -9.13
CA LYS A 13 21.30 -0.36 -9.40
C LYS A 13 21.34 -0.03 -10.90
N GLU A 14 21.43 -1.04 -11.75
CA GLU A 14 21.56 -0.93 -13.20
C GLU A 14 20.33 -1.54 -13.90
N ASN A 15 20.04 -1.07 -15.11
CA ASN A 15 19.03 -1.68 -15.97
C ASN A 15 19.59 -2.98 -16.59
N ASN A 16 18.76 -4.01 -16.73
CA ASN A 16 19.09 -5.34 -17.28
C ASN A 16 20.08 -6.15 -16.43
N VAL A 17 19.60 -6.65 -15.29
CA VAL A 17 20.37 -7.56 -14.42
C VAL A 17 19.89 -9.00 -14.57
N THR A 18 20.83 -9.93 -14.65
CA THR A 18 20.56 -11.37 -14.61
C THR A 18 20.54 -11.85 -13.15
N LEU A 19 19.49 -12.59 -12.80
CA LEU A 19 19.41 -13.31 -11.52
C LEU A 19 19.78 -14.77 -11.74
N THR A 20 20.81 -15.24 -11.03
CA THR A 20 21.26 -16.64 -11.05
C THR A 20 20.92 -17.30 -9.73
N PHE A 21 20.28 -18.47 -9.79
CA PHE A 21 19.93 -19.28 -8.62
C PHE A 21 20.76 -20.56 -8.64
N ASP A 22 21.59 -20.76 -7.62
CA ASP A 22 22.29 -22.03 -7.40
C ASP A 22 21.41 -22.95 -6.55
N LEU A 23 21.02 -24.09 -7.11
CA LEU A 23 20.17 -25.08 -6.45
C LEU A 23 20.99 -26.14 -5.68
N GLY A 24 22.31 -26.15 -5.82
CA GLY A 24 23.23 -27.09 -5.17
C GLY A 24 23.14 -28.55 -5.63
N LYS A 25 22.12 -28.91 -6.42
CA LYS A 25 21.92 -30.25 -7.01
C LYS A 25 21.01 -30.18 -8.24
N GLU A 26 21.07 -31.22 -9.06
CA GLU A 26 20.13 -31.39 -10.16
C GLU A 26 18.69 -31.41 -9.64
N THR A 27 17.87 -30.48 -10.14
CA THR A 27 16.52 -30.23 -9.64
C THR A 27 15.61 -29.89 -10.82
N GLU A 28 14.48 -30.59 -10.93
CA GLU A 28 13.43 -30.27 -11.90
C GLU A 28 12.66 -29.01 -11.46
N ILE A 29 12.73 -27.94 -12.25
CA ILE A 29 12.00 -26.69 -11.98
C ILE A 29 10.62 -26.77 -12.64
N LYS A 30 9.56 -26.87 -11.83
CA LYS A 30 8.17 -26.94 -12.33
C LYS A 30 7.50 -25.57 -12.51
N LYS A 31 7.90 -24.58 -11.70
CA LYS A 31 7.31 -23.25 -11.71
C LYS A 31 8.29 -22.22 -11.13
N ILE A 32 8.26 -21.02 -11.70
CA ILE A 32 8.87 -19.82 -11.14
C ILE A 32 7.75 -18.84 -10.85
N LEU A 33 7.71 -18.27 -9.64
CA LEU A 33 6.80 -17.20 -9.25
C LEU A 33 7.63 -15.93 -9.04
N VAL A 34 7.28 -14.86 -9.77
CA VAL A 34 7.88 -13.54 -9.60
C VAL A 34 6.81 -12.62 -9.05
N ILE A 35 7.04 -12.08 -7.86
CA ILE A 35 6.19 -11.07 -7.24
C ILE A 35 6.93 -9.74 -7.41
N PRO A 36 6.46 -8.83 -8.30
CA PRO A 36 7.04 -7.49 -8.38
C PRO A 36 6.82 -6.79 -7.04
N ARG A 37 7.70 -5.83 -6.71
CA ARG A 37 7.55 -5.02 -5.51
C ARG A 37 6.13 -4.45 -5.46
N ASN A 38 5.37 -4.87 -4.47
CA ASN A 38 4.16 -4.22 -4.03
C ASN A 38 4.48 -3.56 -2.69
N ASP A 39 3.75 -2.51 -2.34
CA ASP A 39 3.96 -1.82 -1.07
C ASP A 39 3.16 -2.48 0.06
N ASP A 40 2.59 -3.66 -0.21
CA ASP A 40 1.71 -4.46 0.66
C ASP A 40 0.58 -3.67 1.32
N ASN A 41 0.09 -2.61 0.66
CA ASN A 41 -0.99 -1.74 1.14
C ASN A 41 -2.40 -2.37 0.99
N PHE A 42 -2.52 -3.69 1.07
CA PHE A 42 -3.81 -4.37 0.92
C PHE A 42 -4.50 -4.49 2.28
N ILE A 43 -5.82 -4.39 2.28
CA ILE A 43 -6.61 -4.76 3.46
C ILE A 43 -6.42 -6.26 3.72
N GLU A 44 -5.89 -6.62 4.88
CA GLU A 44 -5.62 -7.99 5.27
C GLU A 44 -6.68 -8.53 6.22
N LEU A 45 -7.19 -9.72 5.93
CA LEU A 45 -8.27 -10.33 6.67
C LEU A 45 -7.82 -10.62 8.11
N GLY A 46 -8.62 -10.18 9.08
CA GLY A 46 -8.34 -10.29 10.52
C GLY A 46 -7.55 -9.12 11.11
N ASP A 47 -6.98 -8.24 10.30
CA ASP A 47 -6.28 -7.05 10.80
C ASP A 47 -7.29 -5.96 11.21
N CYS A 48 -6.93 -5.18 12.23
CA CYS A 48 -7.73 -4.07 12.73
C CYS A 48 -7.23 -2.76 12.11
N TYR A 49 -8.15 -1.99 11.54
CA TYR A 49 -7.86 -0.73 10.88
C TYR A 49 -8.64 0.42 11.52
N GLU A 50 -8.02 1.59 11.61
CA GLU A 50 -8.67 2.83 12.04
C GLU A 50 -8.55 3.90 10.97
N LEU A 51 -9.67 4.51 10.59
CA LEU A 51 -9.70 5.60 9.62
C LEU A 51 -9.77 6.94 10.34
N PHE A 52 -8.90 7.86 9.96
CA PHE A 52 -8.93 9.25 10.40
C PHE A 52 -9.25 10.17 9.24
N TYR A 53 -9.84 11.32 9.54
CA TYR A 53 -9.94 12.45 8.61
C TYR A 53 -9.30 13.71 9.22
N GLN A 54 -8.76 14.56 8.36
CA GLN A 54 -8.18 15.83 8.77
C GLN A 54 -9.29 16.87 8.97
N ASN A 55 -9.47 17.36 10.20
CA ASN A 55 -10.48 18.35 10.56
C ASN A 55 -9.91 19.76 10.70
N GLY A 56 -9.00 20.13 9.78
CA GLY A 56 -8.39 21.46 9.77
C GLY A 56 -7.60 21.75 11.06
N PRO A 57 -7.82 22.90 11.72
CA PRO A 57 -7.12 23.26 12.96
C PRO A 57 -7.33 22.30 14.13
N ASP A 58 -8.44 21.55 14.13
CA ASP A 58 -8.74 20.56 15.17
C ASP A 58 -7.89 19.27 15.02
N GLY A 59 -7.15 19.14 13.92
CA GLY A 59 -6.31 17.99 13.64
C GLY A 59 -7.09 16.75 13.22
N TRP A 60 -6.43 15.59 13.35
CA TRP A 60 -6.97 14.30 12.93
C TRP A 60 -8.09 13.82 13.86
N LYS A 61 -9.24 13.49 13.30
CA LYS A 61 -10.37 12.89 14.01
C LYS A 61 -10.63 11.48 13.50
N SER A 62 -10.82 10.54 14.43
CA SER A 62 -11.15 9.15 14.10
C SER A 62 -12.58 9.04 13.59
N LEU A 63 -12.78 8.21 12.57
CA LEU A 63 -14.07 7.75 12.03
C LEU A 63 -14.42 6.34 12.51
N GLY A 64 -13.60 5.76 13.39
CA GLY A 64 -13.82 4.45 13.99
C GLY A 64 -12.87 3.36 13.48
N GLN A 65 -12.97 2.21 14.15
CA GLN A 65 -12.15 1.02 13.91
C GLN A 65 -12.97 -0.08 13.25
N GLN A 66 -12.35 -0.86 12.37
CA GLN A 66 -12.94 -2.04 11.75
C GLN A 66 -11.93 -3.19 11.71
N ILE A 67 -12.39 -4.40 12.06
CA ILE A 67 -11.65 -5.62 11.78
C ILE A 67 -12.02 -6.07 10.37
N ALA A 68 -11.03 -6.20 9.50
CA ALA A 68 -11.24 -6.61 8.12
C ALA A 68 -11.78 -8.04 8.05
N ASN A 69 -13.00 -8.21 7.55
CA ASN A 69 -13.60 -9.50 7.24
C ASN A 69 -13.51 -9.85 5.74
N SER A 70 -12.96 -8.93 4.93
CA SER A 70 -12.80 -9.03 3.48
C SER A 70 -11.59 -8.17 3.05
N LYS A 71 -11.36 -8.04 1.74
CA LYS A 71 -10.33 -7.16 1.17
C LYS A 71 -10.77 -5.69 1.05
N GLU A 72 -11.91 -5.33 1.64
CA GLU A 72 -12.51 -3.99 1.58
C GLU A 72 -12.96 -3.53 2.97
N LEU A 73 -12.93 -2.21 3.19
CA LEU A 73 -13.45 -1.54 4.40
C LEU A 73 -14.47 -0.47 3.99
N TYR A 74 -15.51 -0.29 4.80
CA TYR A 74 -16.62 0.61 4.49
C TYR A 74 -16.81 1.65 5.58
N PHE A 75 -16.46 2.91 5.30
CA PHE A 75 -16.63 4.03 6.23
C PHE A 75 -17.59 5.08 5.68
N THR A 76 -18.35 5.72 6.58
CA THR A 76 -19.05 6.97 6.26
C THR A 76 -18.09 8.12 6.50
N VAL A 77 -17.82 8.93 5.47
CA VAL A 77 -16.75 9.94 5.49
C VAL A 77 -17.25 11.32 5.05
N PRO A 78 -16.68 12.42 5.57
CA PRO A 78 -16.97 13.76 5.07
C PRO A 78 -16.44 13.97 3.64
N HIS A 79 -17.19 14.66 2.79
CA HIS A 79 -16.75 14.95 1.42
C HIS A 79 -15.61 15.98 1.40
N GLY A 80 -14.63 15.77 0.52
CA GLY A 80 -13.53 16.73 0.29
C GLY A 80 -12.48 16.78 1.41
N ALA A 81 -12.45 15.79 2.30
CA ALA A 81 -11.44 15.69 3.36
C ALA A 81 -10.21 14.87 2.93
N ILE A 82 -9.12 15.04 3.68
CA ILE A 82 -7.95 14.17 3.63
C ILE A 82 -8.14 13.06 4.66
N PHE A 83 -7.78 11.85 4.28
CA PHE A 83 -7.93 10.64 5.07
C PHE A 83 -6.59 9.99 5.37
N TRP A 84 -6.54 9.29 6.49
CA TRP A 84 -5.40 8.49 6.92
C TRP A 84 -5.91 7.17 7.50
N LEU A 85 -5.67 6.08 6.80
CA LEU A 85 -6.00 4.73 7.26
C LEU A 85 -4.76 4.13 7.95
N ARG A 86 -4.95 3.56 9.14
CA ARG A 86 -3.89 2.93 9.93
C ARG A 86 -4.20 1.47 10.18
N ASN A 87 -3.25 0.58 9.88
CA ASN A 87 -3.29 -0.82 10.33
C ASN A 87 -2.74 -0.91 11.77
N LEU A 88 -3.63 -1.15 12.74
CA LEU A 88 -3.31 -1.25 14.16
C LEU A 88 -2.70 -2.61 14.57
N THR A 89 -2.76 -3.62 13.69
CA THR A 89 -2.23 -4.97 13.97
C THR A 89 -0.76 -5.09 13.61
N LYS A 90 -0.38 -4.68 12.39
CA LYS A 90 0.97 -4.89 11.84
C LYS A 90 1.85 -3.63 11.79
N GLY A 91 1.25 -2.46 11.99
CA GLY A 91 1.97 -1.22 12.30
C GLY A 91 2.84 -0.63 11.19
N GLN A 92 2.56 -0.89 9.90
CA GLN A 92 3.39 -0.37 8.80
C GLN A 92 2.64 0.22 7.59
N GLU A 93 1.32 0.17 7.54
CA GLU A 93 0.55 0.81 6.46
C GLU A 93 0.01 2.17 6.92
N GLU A 94 0.70 3.23 6.51
CA GLU A 94 0.31 4.60 6.80
C GLU A 94 0.51 5.46 5.54
N GLN A 95 -0.57 5.66 4.78
CA GLN A 95 -0.57 6.61 3.67
C GLN A 95 -1.80 7.51 3.73
N ILE A 96 -1.58 8.80 3.52
CA ILE A 96 -2.67 9.77 3.38
C ILE A 96 -3.25 9.72 1.97
N PHE A 97 -4.56 9.88 1.88
CA PHE A 97 -5.28 9.88 0.61
C PHE A 97 -6.45 10.87 0.65
N PHE A 98 -7.00 11.19 -0.51
CA PHE A 98 -8.25 11.92 -0.65
C PHE A 98 -9.11 11.22 -1.69
N ILE A 99 -10.40 11.57 -1.73
CA ILE A 99 -11.34 11.02 -2.71
C ILE A 99 -11.52 12.04 -3.83
N LYS A 100 -11.22 11.63 -5.07
CA LYS A 100 -11.46 12.40 -6.29
C LYS A 100 -12.28 11.55 -7.25
N GLU A 101 -13.42 12.07 -7.72
CA GLU A 101 -14.32 11.34 -8.65
C GLU A 101 -14.72 9.95 -8.13
N GLY A 102 -14.94 9.82 -6.81
CA GLY A 102 -15.31 8.56 -6.17
C GLY A 102 -14.15 7.55 -6.03
N LYS A 103 -12.92 7.92 -6.38
CA LYS A 103 -11.73 7.07 -6.28
C LYS A 103 -10.76 7.61 -5.25
N GLN A 104 -10.10 6.69 -4.56
CA GLN A 104 -8.97 6.97 -3.68
C GLN A 104 -7.78 7.45 -4.52
N VAL A 105 -7.20 8.57 -4.15
CA VAL A 105 -6.00 9.16 -4.75
C VAL A 105 -4.97 9.38 -3.66
N PHE A 106 -3.79 8.80 -3.82
CA PHE A 106 -2.67 8.96 -2.90
C PHE A 106 -1.77 10.11 -3.34
N SER A 107 -0.99 10.66 -2.41
CA SER A 107 -0.06 11.76 -2.74
C SER A 107 0.98 11.39 -3.79
N CYS A 108 1.37 10.12 -3.90
CA CYS A 108 2.27 9.61 -4.94
C CYS A 108 1.64 9.57 -6.34
N ASP A 109 0.31 9.58 -6.44
CA ASP A 109 -0.42 9.56 -7.72
C ASP A 109 -0.53 10.96 -8.34
N ILE A 110 -0.17 12.00 -7.59
CA ILE A 110 -0.22 13.39 -8.04
C ILE A 110 1.00 13.65 -8.93
N ASN A 111 0.85 13.43 -10.24
CA ASN A 111 1.75 14.00 -11.23
C ASN A 111 1.54 15.51 -11.27
N PHE A 112 2.50 16.28 -10.77
CA PHE A 112 2.59 17.71 -11.06
C PHE A 112 3.01 17.90 -12.52
N SER A 113 2.06 17.78 -13.45
CA SER A 113 2.23 18.42 -14.75
C SER A 113 2.28 19.92 -14.49
N LYS A 114 3.47 20.52 -14.62
CA LYS A 114 3.65 21.97 -14.73
C LYS A 114 2.99 22.45 -16.01
N GLU A 115 1.67 22.52 -16.04
CA GLU A 115 0.91 23.28 -17.02
C GLU A 115 -0.12 24.07 -16.24
N ASN A 116 -0.21 25.36 -16.54
CA ASN A 116 -1.00 26.40 -15.85
C ASN A 116 -0.28 27.16 -14.73
N ALA A 117 0.93 27.64 -15.02
CA ALA A 117 1.27 29.01 -14.66
C ALA A 117 1.28 29.83 -15.95
N SER A 118 0.18 30.57 -16.18
CA SER A 118 0.13 31.66 -17.15
C SER A 118 -0.17 32.95 -16.41
#